data_AF-X1NIK5-F1
#
_entry.id   AF-X1NIK5-F1
#
_cell.length_a   1.000
_cell.length_b   1.000
_cell.length_c   1.000
_cell.angle_alpha   90.00
_cell.angle_beta   90.00
_cell.angle_gamma   90.00
#
_symmetry.space_group_name_H-M   'P 1'
#
loop_
_entity.id
_entity.type
_entity.pdbx_description
1 polymer ?
#
loop_
_entity_poly.entity_id
_entity_poly.type
_entity_poly.pdbx_seq_one_letter_code
_entity_poly.pdbx_strand_id
1 'polypeptide(L)' 'MPKYFYKAKNLQGKEESGSLSAKDKRHLAGILHRKGYFLVSAEVEGGIEEIEKEKFEISSLIYSKSSAESP' A
#
# COMPACT_ATOMS: atom_id res chain seq x y z
N MET A 1 1.41 -3.07 9.84
CA MET A 1 0.52 -2.45 8.83
C MET A 1 0.92 -1.00 8.71
N PRO A 2 1.39 -0.54 7.53
CA PRO A 2 1.82 0.84 7.35
C PRO A 2 0.66 1.82 7.50
N LYS A 3 0.95 2.96 8.12
CA LYS A 3 0.01 4.06 8.28
C LYS A 3 0.26 5.07 7.16
N TYR A 4 -0.81 5.44 6.45
CA TYR A 4 -0.74 6.36 5.32
C TYR A 4 -1.43 7.67 5.66
N PHE A 5 -0.76 8.79 5.43
CA PHE A 5 -1.41 10.09 5.29
C PHE A 5 -1.99 10.20 3.89
N TYR A 6 -3.31 10.39 3.80
CA TYR A 6 -4.02 10.41 2.54
C TYR A 6 -4.68 11.76 2.28
N LYS A 7 -4.79 12.11 0.99
CA LYS A 7 -5.74 13.08 0.48
C LYS A 7 -6.63 12.39 -0.53
N ALA A 8 -7.93 12.60 -0.40
CA ALA A 8 -8.95 12.00 -1.24
C ALA A 8 -9.96 13.06 -1.68
N LYS A 9 -10.66 12.81 -2.79
CA LYS A 9 -11.65 13.74 -3.36
C LYS A 9 -12.86 12.97 -3.86
N ASN A 10 -14.06 13.50 -3.65
CA ASN A 10 -15.28 12.89 -4.19
C ASN A 10 -15.72 13.58 -5.50
N LEU A 11 -16.77 13.04 -6.14
CA LEU A 11 -17.31 13.59 -7.40
C LEU A 11 -17.89 15.00 -7.26
N GLN A 12 -18.24 15.42 -6.04
CA GLN A 12 -18.73 16.77 -5.75
C GLN A 12 -17.60 17.77 -5.55
N GLY A 13 -16.34 17.34 -5.67
CA GLY A 13 -15.17 18.18 -5.47
C GLY A 13 -14.78 18.37 -4.01
N LYS A 14 -15.44 17.70 -3.06
CA LYS A 14 -15.09 17.75 -1.65
C LYS A 14 -13.83 16.94 -1.40
N GLU A 15 -12.87 17.57 -0.73
CA GLU A 15 -11.61 16.95 -0.35
C GLU A 15 -11.68 16.46 1.09
N GLU A 16 -11.10 15.28 1.33
CA GLU A 16 -10.97 14.66 2.64
C GLU A 16 -9.53 14.21 2.83
N SER A 17 -8.93 14.55 3.96
CA SER A 17 -7.58 14.16 4.32
C SER A 17 -7.55 13.56 5.72
N GLY A 18 -6.60 12.67 5.95
CA GLY A 18 -6.48 11.99 7.24
C GLY A 18 -5.32 11.01 7.25
N SER A 19 -5.26 10.20 8.30
CA SER A 19 -4.33 9.07 8.38
C SER A 19 -5.09 7.77 8.52
N LEU A 20 -4.68 6.74 7.78
CA LEU A 20 -5.32 5.44 7.80
C LEU A 20 -4.29 4.32 7.64
N SER A 21 -4.44 3.26 8.43
CA SER A 21 -3.62 2.05 8.27
C SER A 21 -4.16 1.21 7.12
N ALA A 22 -3.30 0.93 6.16
CA ALA A 22 -3.63 0.09 5.00
C ALA A 22 -2.51 -0.91 4.73
N LYS A 23 -2.80 -1.91 3.89
CA LYS A 23 -1.78 -2.91 3.50
C LYS A 23 -0.84 -2.33 2.44
N ASP A 24 -1.44 -1.60 1.50
CA ASP A 24 -0.77 -0.87 0.44
C ASP A 24 -1.67 0.28 -0.04
N LYS A 25 -1.18 1.07 -1.01
CA LYS A 25 -1.94 2.17 -1.62
C LYS A 25 -3.24 1.71 -2.30
N ARG A 26 -3.29 0.48 -2.85
CA ARG A 26 -4.49 -0.06 -3.51
C ARG A 26 -5.57 -0.39 -2.47
N HIS A 27 -5.17 -0.96 -1.34
CA HIS A 27 -6.06 -1.24 -0.21
C HIS A 27 -6.62 0.08 0.36
N LEU A 28 -5.79 1.10 0.53
CA LEU A 28 -6.22 2.44 0.95
C LEU A 28 -7.23 3.05 -0.04
N ALA A 29 -6.94 3.01 -1.33
CA ALA A 29 -7.85 3.48 -2.37
C ALA A 29 -9.19 2.74 -2.34
N GLY A 30 -9.17 1.42 -2.11
CA GLY A 30 -10.37 0.60 -1.96
C GLY A 30 -11.23 1.01 -0.76
N ILE A 31 -10.62 1.32 0.38
CA ILE A 31 -11.33 1.82 1.56
C ILE A 31 -12.00 3.17 1.26
N LEU A 32 -11.29 4.09 0.60
CA LEU A 32 -11.82 5.40 0.23
C LEU A 32 -12.94 5.30 -0.81
N HIS A 33 -12.79 4.40 -1.80
CA HIS A 33 -13.83 4.15 -2.81
C HIS A 33 -15.15 3.72 -2.18
N ARG A 34 -15.10 2.84 -1.17
CA ARG A 34 -16.30 2.41 -0.42
C ARG A 34 -16.97 3.56 0.34
N LYS A 35 -16.21 4.60 0.67
CA LYS A 35 -16.72 5.84 1.28
C LYS A 35 -17.17 6.89 0.24
N GLY A 36 -17.05 6.60 -1.06
CA GLY A 36 -17.39 7.54 -2.13
C GLY A 36 -16.28 8.55 -2.46
N TYR A 37 -15.04 8.27 -2.06
CA TYR A 37 -13.87 9.11 -2.33
C TYR A 37 -12.83 8.41 -3.20
N PHE A 38 -12.15 9.19 -4.03
CA PHE A 38 -11.03 8.77 -4.85
C PHE A 38 -9.73 9.22 -4.20
N LEU A 39 -8.77 8.31 -4.07
CA LEU A 39 -7.45 8.63 -3.53
C LEU A 39 -6.69 9.54 -4.51
N VAL A 40 -6.27 10.71 -4.04
CA VAL A 40 -5.49 11.70 -4.81
C VAL A 40 -4.00 11.55 -4.51
N SER A 41 -3.64 11.46 -3.23
CA SER A 41 -2.26 11.23 -2.80
C SER A 41 -2.21 10.41 -1.52
N ALA A 42 -1.14 9.63 -1.37
CA ALA A 42 -0.86 8.83 -0.18
C ALA A 42 0.63 8.81 0.13
N GLU A 43 0.97 9.20 1.35
CA GLU A 43 2.33 9.22 1.90
C GLU A 43 2.40 8.26 3.09
N VAL A 44 3.47 7.46 3.19
CA VAL A 44 3.64 6.52 4.32
C VAL A 44 4.26 7.26 5.50
N GLU A 45 3.64 7.16 6.66
CA GLU A 45 4.21 7.59 7.93
C GLU A 45 5.35 6.62 8.29
N GLY A 46 6.61 7.05 8.13
CA GLY A 46 7.80 6.25 8.47
C GLY A 46 8.79 5.99 7.33
N GLY A 47 8.52 6.45 6.11
CA GLY A 47 9.42 6.24 4.97
C GLY A 47 9.25 4.88 4.29
N ILE A 48 9.63 4.83 3.01
CA ILE A 48 9.34 3.73 2.07
C ILE A 48 10.16 2.46 2.40
N GLU A 49 11.17 2.60 3.26
CA GLU A 49 12.24 1.62 3.48
C GLU A 49 11.78 0.30 4.12
N GLU A 50 10.68 0.29 4.89
CA GLU A 50 10.20 -0.95 5.54
C GLU A 50 9.39 -1.85 4.59
N ILE A 51 8.62 -1.27 3.66
CA ILE A 51 7.69 -2.04 2.80
C ILE A 51 8.43 -2.70 1.64
N GLU A 52 9.49 -2.08 1.13
CA GLU A 52 10.30 -2.63 0.04
C GLU A 52 11.24 -3.75 0.52
N LYS A 53 11.76 -3.68 1.75
CA LYS A 53 12.59 -4.75 2.34
C LYS A 53 11.82 -6.07 2.45
N GLU A 54 10.59 -6.06 2.95
CA GLU A 54 9.77 -7.28 3.05
C GLU A 54 9.49 -7.92 1.67
N LYS A 55 9.22 -7.11 0.63
CA LYS A 55 8.96 -7.64 -0.72
C LYS A 55 10.22 -8.19 -1.39
N PHE A 56 11.37 -7.55 -1.18
CA PHE A 56 12.63 -7.99 -1.77
C PHE A 56 13.12 -9.30 -1.14
N GLU A 57 12.97 -9.46 0.19
CA GLU A 57 13.33 -10.70 0.89
C GLU A 57 12.43 -11.89 0.50
N ILE A 58 11.12 -11.68 0.31
CA ILE A 58 10.23 -12.76 -0.14
C ILE A 58 10.58 -13.20 -1.56
N SER A 59 10.93 -12.27 -2.45
CA SER A 59 11.31 -12.59 -3.82
C SER A 59 12.61 -13.41 -3.90
N SER A 60 13.59 -13.16 -3.03
CA SER A 60 14.86 -13.90 -3.03
C SER A 60 14.72 -15.31 -2.45
N LEU A 61 13.83 -15.49 -1.45
CA LEU A 61 13.59 -16.77 -0.78
C LEU A 61 12.85 -17.77 -1.68
N ILE A 62 11.99 -17.30 -2.58
CA ILE A 62 11.26 -18.15 -3.54
C ILE A 62 12.20 -18.66 -4.65
N TYR A 63 13.14 -17.83 -5.10
CA TYR A 63 14.08 -18.18 -6.17
C TYR A 63 15.07 -19.27 -5.73
N SER A 64 15.55 -19.23 -4.49
CA SER A 64 16.50 -20.22 -3.97
C SER A 64 15.88 -21.61 -3.77
N LYS A 65 14.58 -21.69 -3.49
CA LYS A 65 13.87 -22.97 -3.34
C LYS A 65 13.60 -23.69 -4.66
N SER A 66 13.52 -22.96 -5.77
CA SER A 66 13.20 -23.54 -7.08
C SER A 66 14.38 -24.24 -7.78
N SER A 67 15.62 -24.10 -7.26
CA SER A 67 16.81 -24.76 -7.81
C SER A 67 17.24 -26.04 -7.06
N ALA A 68 16.52 -26.44 -6.01
CA ALA A 68 16.84 -27.65 -5.23
C ALA A 68 16.00 -28.88 -5.60
N GLU A 69 15.08 -28.75 -6.56
CA GLU A 69 14.21 -29.84 -7.04
C GLU A 69 14.40 -30.02 -8.55
N SER A 70 15.48 -30.71 -8.92
CA SER A 70 15.57 -31.43 -10.20
C SER A 70 16.35 -32.72 -9.95
N PRO A 71 15.73 -33.90 -10.16
CA PRO A 71 16.34 -35.21 -9.96
C PRO A 71 17.41 -35.56 -11.01
#